data_AF-A0AAJ2T813-F1
#
_entry.id   AF-A0AAJ2T813-F1
#
_cell.length_a   1.000
_cell.length_b   1.000
_cell.length_c   1.000
_cell.angle_alpha   90.00
_cell.angle_beta   90.00
_cell.angle_gamma   90.00
#
_symmetry.space_group_name_H-M   'P 1'
#
loop_
_entity.id
_entity.type
_entity.pdbx_description
1 polymer ?
#
loop_
_entity_poly.entity_id
_entity_poly.type
_entity_poly.pdbx_seq_one_letter_code
_entity_poly.pdbx_strand_id
1 'polypeptide(L)'
;MDHVLFDGGQFARIGLAARRLMTPFLYLAIKSLYLSKGGTLKKIMWCDEESIKPYFIAAGKALRYGNLRRQLADSLEDKPFPPLSAELQRRTFFEFGNAEEHFKYRPDVMKAYPDGNFPVFDGYNHMQYQIRDPKGFAEMLAVVIETGAMPELPFLLSDTK
;
A
#
# COMPACT_ATOMS: atom_id res chain seq x y z
N MET A 1 0.51 -2.95 20.27
CA MET A 1 0.83 -2.40 18.94
C MET A 1 0.99 -0.91 19.17
N ASP A 2 2.24 -0.44 19.30
CA ASP A 2 2.47 0.95 19.68
C ASP A 2 2.47 1.89 18.49
N HIS A 3 2.85 1.43 17.28
CA HIS A 3 2.84 2.23 16.06
C HIS A 3 2.24 1.46 14.88
N VAL A 4 1.64 2.17 13.93
CA VAL A 4 1.00 1.59 12.73
C VAL A 4 1.47 2.36 11.50
N LEU A 5 1.90 1.65 10.45
CA LEU A 5 2.20 2.24 9.15
C LEU A 5 1.19 1.71 8.12
N PHE A 6 0.51 2.63 7.43
CA PHE A 6 -0.36 2.36 6.29
C PHE A 6 0.27 2.90 5.01
N ASP A 7 0.22 2.09 3.96
CA ASP A 7 0.52 2.51 2.59
C ASP A 7 -0.71 3.17 1.96
N GLY A 8 -0.53 4.36 1.38
CA GLY A 8 -1.57 5.25 0.88
C GLY A 8 -2.53 4.61 -0.13
N GLY A 9 -2.07 3.57 -0.85
CA GLY A 9 -2.89 2.81 -1.79
C GLY A 9 -4.09 2.09 -1.17
N GLN A 10 -4.08 1.86 0.14
CA GLN A 10 -5.16 1.17 0.85
C GLN A 10 -6.42 2.04 1.06
N PHE A 11 -6.34 3.35 0.81
CA PHE A 11 -7.44 4.31 1.02
C PHE A 11 -8.25 4.62 -0.25
N ALA A 12 -7.94 3.99 -1.39
CA ALA A 12 -8.72 4.17 -2.60
C ALA A 12 -10.17 3.69 -2.40
N ARG A 13 -11.16 4.48 -2.81
CA ARG A 13 -12.59 4.13 -2.68
C ARG A 13 -13.12 3.59 -4.00
N ILE A 14 -13.59 2.34 -4.00
CA ILE A 14 -14.12 1.66 -5.17
C ILE A 14 -15.55 1.18 -4.90
N GLY A 15 -16.49 1.69 -5.71
CA GLY A 15 -17.90 1.30 -5.62
C GLY A 15 -18.12 -0.21 -5.79
N LEU A 16 -19.17 -0.75 -5.17
CA LEU A 16 -19.48 -2.19 -5.17
C LEU A 16 -19.54 -2.80 -6.58
N ALA A 17 -20.15 -2.09 -7.54
CA ALA A 17 -20.26 -2.55 -8.92
C ALA A 17 -18.88 -2.71 -9.59
N ALA A 18 -18.01 -1.71 -9.45
CA ALA A 18 -16.64 -1.75 -9.95
C ALA A 18 -15.84 -2.89 -9.30
N ARG A 19 -15.94 -3.09 -7.98
CA ARG A 19 -15.28 -4.20 -7.28
C ARG A 19 -15.71 -5.58 -7.80
N ARG A 20 -17.02 -5.78 -8.05
CA ARG A 20 -17.56 -7.03 -8.62
C ARG A 20 -17.03 -7.30 -10.02
N LEU A 21 -16.88 -6.25 -10.84
CA LEU A 21 -16.28 -6.36 -12.17
C LEU A 21 -14.78 -6.63 -12.10
N MET A 22 -14.03 -5.94 -11.25
CA MET A 22 -12.57 -6.07 -11.13
C MET A 22 -12.13 -7.41 -10.57
N THR A 23 -12.89 -8.01 -9.64
CA THR A 23 -12.53 -9.28 -8.98
C THR A 23 -12.11 -10.39 -9.95
N PRO A 24 -12.91 -10.76 -10.98
CA PRO A 24 -12.49 -11.78 -11.94
C PRO A 24 -11.26 -11.37 -12.76
N PHE A 25 -11.11 -10.11 -13.18
CA PHE A 25 -9.93 -9.66 -13.92
C PHE A 25 -8.65 -9.76 -13.09
N LEU A 26 -8.68 -9.26 -11.86
CA LEU A 26 -7.56 -9.32 -10.93
C LEU A 26 -7.21 -10.78 -10.58
N TYR A 27 -8.21 -11.64 -10.41
CA TYR A 27 -7.97 -13.06 -10.17
C TYR A 27 -7.19 -13.70 -11.31
N LEU A 28 -7.61 -13.47 -12.55
CA LEU A 28 -6.95 -14.02 -13.73
C LEU A 28 -5.56 -13.43 -13.93
N ALA A 29 -5.39 -12.11 -13.73
CA ALA A 29 -4.09 -11.45 -13.82
C ALA A 29 -3.08 -12.03 -12.81
N ILE A 30 -3.47 -12.17 -11.54
CA ILE A 30 -2.56 -12.72 -10.53
C ILE A 30 -2.32 -14.22 -10.75
N LYS A 31 -3.32 -14.97 -11.24
CA LYS A 31 -3.13 -16.38 -11.63
C LYS A 31 -2.20 -16.55 -12.82
N SER A 32 -2.21 -15.62 -13.78
CA SER A 32 -1.32 -15.71 -14.94
C SER A 32 0.15 -15.61 -14.52
N LEU A 33 0.47 -14.85 -13.48
CA LEU A 33 1.84 -14.76 -12.92
C LEU A 33 2.36 -16.13 -12.49
N TYR A 34 1.52 -16.95 -11.86
CA TYR A 34 1.88 -18.32 -11.50
C TYR A 34 2.03 -19.22 -12.75
N LEU A 35 1.02 -19.20 -13.63
CA LEU A 35 1.00 -20.06 -14.82
C LEU A 35 2.16 -19.77 -15.79
N SER A 36 2.57 -18.50 -15.89
CA SER A 36 3.67 -18.07 -16.74
C SER A 36 5.03 -18.07 -16.04
N LYS A 37 5.13 -18.59 -14.80
CA LYS A 37 6.34 -18.52 -13.97
C LYS A 37 6.94 -17.09 -13.89
N GLY A 38 6.08 -16.09 -13.70
CA GLY A 38 6.47 -14.67 -13.62
C GLY A 38 6.60 -13.93 -14.96
N GLY A 39 6.45 -14.62 -16.10
CA GLY A 39 6.53 -14.00 -17.43
C GLY A 39 5.54 -12.87 -17.72
N THR A 40 4.42 -12.76 -16.98
CA THR A 40 3.46 -11.65 -17.11
C THR A 40 3.70 -10.50 -16.13
N LEU A 41 4.74 -10.54 -15.28
CA LEU A 41 4.96 -9.56 -14.21
C LEU A 41 5.09 -8.13 -14.74
N LYS A 42 5.98 -7.90 -15.71
CA LYS A 42 6.15 -6.60 -16.37
C LYS A 42 4.85 -6.01 -16.89
N LYS A 43 4.01 -6.85 -17.50
CA LYS A 43 2.77 -6.41 -18.16
C LYS A 43 1.68 -6.03 -17.16
N ILE A 44 1.66 -6.67 -15.99
CA ILE A 44 0.59 -6.52 -15.00
C ILE A 44 0.97 -5.51 -13.91
N MET A 45 2.23 -5.56 -13.46
CA MET A 45 2.70 -4.79 -12.30
C MET A 45 3.66 -3.66 -12.71
N TRP A 46 3.96 -3.49 -14.01
CA TRP A 46 5.03 -2.59 -14.50
C TRP A 46 6.36 -2.77 -13.75
N CYS A 47 6.60 -3.99 -13.28
CA CYS A 47 7.76 -4.37 -12.47
C CYS A 47 8.60 -5.39 -13.23
N ASP A 48 9.87 -5.05 -13.47
CA ASP A 48 10.86 -5.89 -14.15
C ASP A 48 11.84 -6.56 -13.18
N GLU A 49 11.65 -6.37 -11.88
CA GLU A 49 12.63 -6.79 -10.88
C GLU A 49 12.60 -8.31 -10.68
N GLU A 50 13.70 -8.99 -10.98
CA GLU A 50 13.78 -10.46 -10.86
C GLU A 50 13.63 -10.94 -9.41
N SER A 51 14.10 -10.15 -8.45
CA SER A 51 14.07 -10.45 -7.01
C SER A 51 12.65 -10.64 -6.46
N ILE A 52 11.66 -9.91 -7.01
CA ILE A 52 10.27 -9.95 -6.53
C ILE A 52 9.43 -11.03 -7.24
N LYS A 53 9.91 -11.60 -8.35
CA LYS A 53 9.16 -12.64 -9.10
C LYS A 53 8.75 -13.85 -8.24
N PRO A 54 9.63 -14.44 -7.39
CA PRO A 54 9.25 -15.59 -6.56
C PRO A 54 8.04 -15.29 -5.66
N TYR A 55 7.96 -14.08 -5.10
CA TYR A 55 6.83 -13.65 -4.29
C TYR A 55 5.53 -13.67 -5.08
N PHE A 56 5.49 -13.07 -6.27
CA PHE A 56 4.28 -13.02 -7.10
C PHE A 56 3.86 -14.39 -7.64
N ILE A 57 4.81 -15.28 -7.95
CA ILE A 57 4.53 -16.66 -8.34
C ILE A 57 3.88 -17.43 -7.19
N ALA A 58 4.43 -17.30 -5.97
CA ALA A 58 3.88 -17.92 -4.78
C ALA A 58 2.48 -17.36 -4.45
N ALA A 59 2.30 -16.05 -4.51
CA ALA A 59 1.01 -15.38 -4.32
C ALA A 59 -0.02 -15.88 -5.33
N GLY A 60 0.32 -15.95 -6.63
CA GLY A 60 -0.55 -16.49 -7.67
C GLY A 60 -0.92 -17.96 -7.44
N LYS A 61 0.02 -18.78 -6.97
CA LYS A 61 -0.25 -20.19 -6.61
C LYS A 61 -1.24 -20.29 -5.45
N ALA A 62 -1.03 -19.53 -4.39
CA ALA A 62 -1.84 -19.55 -3.17
C ALA A 62 -3.21 -18.87 -3.32
N LEU A 63 -3.36 -17.97 -4.32
CA LEU A 63 -4.57 -17.16 -4.48
C LEU A 63 -5.82 -18.03 -4.71
N ARG A 64 -6.83 -17.81 -3.88
CA ARG A 64 -8.18 -18.37 -4.03
C ARG A 64 -9.14 -17.26 -4.41
N TYR A 65 -10.08 -17.54 -5.31
CA TYR A 65 -11.05 -16.55 -5.78
C TYR A 65 -11.85 -15.94 -4.62
N GLY A 66 -12.29 -16.77 -3.67
CA GLY A 66 -13.01 -16.33 -2.47
C GLY A 66 -12.18 -15.39 -1.58
N ASN A 67 -10.86 -15.61 -1.48
CA ASN A 67 -9.98 -14.75 -0.68
C ASN A 67 -9.80 -13.38 -1.36
N LEU A 68 -9.60 -13.35 -2.68
CA LEU A 68 -9.50 -12.09 -3.43
C LEU A 68 -10.80 -11.29 -3.35
N ARG A 69 -11.94 -11.95 -3.56
CA ARG A 69 -13.26 -11.30 -3.43
C ARG A 69 -13.43 -10.70 -2.04
N ARG A 70 -13.00 -11.41 -0.99
CA ARG A 70 -13.04 -10.92 0.39
C ARG A 70 -12.09 -9.73 0.59
N GLN A 71 -10.86 -9.79 0.10
CA GLN A 71 -9.92 -8.66 0.17
C GLN A 71 -10.49 -7.40 -0.50
N LEU A 72 -11.09 -7.54 -1.70
CA LEU A 72 -11.76 -6.43 -2.36
C LEU A 72 -13.05 -6.02 -1.65
N ALA A 73 -13.71 -6.92 -0.91
CA ALA A 73 -14.88 -6.58 -0.11
C ALA A 73 -14.49 -5.78 1.15
N ASP A 74 -13.38 -6.16 1.79
CA ASP A 74 -12.94 -5.63 3.09
C ASP A 74 -12.10 -4.36 2.94
N SER A 75 -11.40 -4.20 1.81
CA SER A 75 -10.65 -2.98 1.44
C SER A 75 -11.36 -2.25 0.32
N LEU A 76 -11.18 -0.93 0.25
CA LEU A 76 -11.67 -0.10 -0.85
C LEU A 76 -13.19 0.10 -0.92
N GLU A 77 -13.92 -0.08 0.18
CA GLU A 77 -15.33 0.28 0.21
C GLU A 77 -15.49 1.81 0.09
N ASP A 78 -16.46 2.26 -0.69
CA ASP A 78 -16.89 3.66 -0.66
C ASP A 78 -17.72 3.93 0.62
N LYS A 79 -17.01 3.88 1.75
CA LYS A 79 -17.52 4.12 3.10
C LYS A 79 -16.59 5.09 3.83
N PRO A 80 -17.09 5.79 4.87
CA PRO A 80 -16.23 6.57 5.74
C PRO A 80 -15.12 5.68 6.34
N PHE A 81 -13.95 6.27 6.52
CA PHE A 81 -12.85 5.58 7.19
C PHE A 81 -13.24 5.24 8.64
N PRO A 82 -12.81 4.09 9.18
CA PRO A 82 -13.13 3.70 10.55
C PRO A 82 -12.56 4.73 11.53
N PRO A 83 -13.27 5.09 12.60
CA PRO A 83 -12.77 6.05 13.57
C PRO A 83 -11.55 5.49 14.30
N LEU A 84 -10.50 6.30 14.42
CA LEU A 84 -9.33 6.02 15.24
C LEU A 84 -9.30 7.01 16.41
N SER A 85 -8.93 6.55 17.62
CA SER A 85 -8.73 7.47 18.75
C SER A 85 -7.59 8.44 18.45
N ALA A 86 -7.64 9.65 19.00
CA ALA A 86 -6.58 10.65 18.82
C ALA A 86 -5.19 10.10 19.23
N GLU A 87 -5.14 9.27 20.26
CA GLU A 87 -3.90 8.59 20.68
C GLU A 87 -3.37 7.63 19.62
N LEU A 88 -4.25 6.83 19.02
CA LEU A 88 -3.86 5.89 17.96
C LEU A 88 -3.46 6.64 16.68
N GLN A 89 -4.19 7.71 16.33
CA GLN A 89 -3.84 8.57 15.19
C GLN A 89 -2.42 9.12 15.31
N ARG A 90 -2.04 9.66 16.47
CA ARG A 90 -0.68 10.18 16.72
C ARG A 90 0.43 9.17 16.51
N ARG A 91 0.13 7.87 16.63
CA ARG A 91 1.07 6.77 16.43
C ARG A 91 0.90 6.07 15.07
N THR A 92 0.01 6.59 14.24
CA THR A 92 -0.27 6.08 12.89
C THR A 92 0.41 6.95 11.85
N PHE A 93 1.10 6.29 10.93
CA PHE A 93 1.77 6.87 9.78
C PHE A 93 1.03 6.44 8.52
N PHE A 94 0.53 7.39 7.76
CA PHE A 94 -0.10 7.21 6.46
C PHE A 94 0.89 7.66 5.41
N GLU A 95 1.70 6.71 4.93
CA GLU A 95 2.76 6.98 3.95
C GLU A 95 2.19 7.09 2.55
N PHE A 96 2.71 8.02 1.77
CA PHE A 96 2.35 8.19 0.37
C PHE A 96 3.58 8.41 -0.52
N GLY A 97 3.61 7.79 -1.69
CA GLY A 97 4.47 8.24 -2.79
C GLY A 97 3.80 9.36 -3.58
N ASN A 98 4.51 10.45 -3.92
CA ASN A 98 3.92 11.53 -4.73
C ASN A 98 3.82 11.20 -6.23
N ALA A 99 4.52 10.17 -6.72
CA ALA A 99 4.39 9.67 -8.09
C ALA A 99 3.27 8.63 -8.24
N GLU A 100 2.57 8.32 -7.14
CA GLU A 100 1.48 7.37 -7.05
C GLU A 100 0.14 8.01 -7.48
N GLU A 101 -0.68 7.30 -8.26
CA GLU A 101 -2.00 7.81 -8.66
C GLU A 101 -2.94 8.00 -7.45
N HIS A 102 -2.72 7.23 -6.38
CA HIS A 102 -3.52 7.29 -5.16
C HIS A 102 -3.09 8.42 -4.21
N PHE A 103 -2.03 9.19 -4.52
CA PHE A 103 -1.68 10.41 -3.78
C PHE A 103 -2.86 11.39 -3.66
N LYS A 104 -3.77 11.39 -4.65
CA LYS A 104 -5.02 12.16 -4.65
C LYS A 104 -5.93 11.92 -3.44
N TYR A 105 -5.79 10.80 -2.74
CA TYR A 105 -6.60 10.50 -1.54
C TYR A 105 -5.99 11.07 -0.24
N ARG A 106 -4.74 11.55 -0.25
CA ARG A 106 -4.07 12.12 0.94
C ARG A 106 -4.93 13.19 1.66
N PRO A 107 -5.54 14.17 0.97
CA PRO A 107 -6.38 15.18 1.63
C PRO A 107 -7.57 14.59 2.40
N ASP A 108 -8.20 13.54 1.86
CA ASP A 108 -9.33 12.87 2.51
C ASP A 108 -8.89 12.08 3.74
N VAL A 109 -7.71 11.46 3.69
CA VAL A 109 -7.13 10.74 4.84
C VAL A 109 -6.73 11.70 5.95
N MET A 110 -6.11 12.84 5.61
CA MET A 110 -5.79 13.92 6.56
C MET A 110 -7.03 14.48 7.24
N LYS A 111 -8.10 14.68 6.47
CA LYS A 111 -9.39 15.15 7.02
C LYS A 111 -10.00 14.14 7.99
N ALA A 112 -9.84 12.85 7.73
CA ALA A 112 -10.39 11.80 8.58
C ALA A 112 -9.55 11.54 9.83
N TYR A 113 -8.24 11.73 9.75
CA TYR A 113 -7.28 11.47 10.81
C TYR A 113 -6.38 12.67 11.08
N PRO A 114 -6.92 13.79 11.59
CA PRO A 114 -6.18 15.05 11.74
C PRO A 114 -4.97 14.95 12.67
N ASP A 115 -4.94 13.98 13.58
CA ASP A 115 -3.82 13.75 14.50
C ASP A 115 -2.77 12.76 13.93
N GLY A 116 -2.95 12.30 12.69
CA GLY A 116 -2.07 11.35 12.01
C GLY A 116 -0.75 11.95 11.51
N ASN A 117 0.17 11.07 11.11
CA ASN A 117 1.42 11.45 10.45
C ASN A 117 1.32 11.11 8.95
N PHE A 118 1.77 12.00 8.06
CA PHE A 118 1.49 11.89 6.61
C PHE A 118 2.74 11.96 5.72
N PRO A 119 3.79 11.16 5.98
CA PRO A 119 5.04 11.27 5.24
C PRO A 119 4.85 11.05 3.74
N VAL A 120 5.59 11.82 2.94
CA VAL A 120 5.52 11.75 1.48
C VAL A 120 6.90 11.46 0.92
N PHE A 121 7.02 10.35 0.17
CA PHE A 121 8.24 9.94 -0.51
C PHE A 121 8.28 10.48 -1.94
N ASP A 122 9.27 11.31 -2.23
CA ASP A 122 9.43 12.02 -3.49
C ASP A 122 9.92 11.10 -4.61
N GLY A 123 9.18 11.06 -5.71
CA GLY A 123 9.43 10.20 -6.86
C GLY A 123 9.07 8.73 -6.65
N TYR A 124 8.46 8.37 -5.51
CA TYR A 124 8.07 7.01 -5.20
C TYR A 124 6.64 6.69 -5.64
N ASN A 125 6.44 5.44 -6.06
CA ASN A 125 5.14 4.81 -6.33
C ASN A 125 4.84 3.73 -5.27
N HIS A 126 3.68 3.07 -5.35
CA HIS A 126 3.20 2.06 -4.39
C HIS A 126 4.27 1.06 -3.94
N MET A 127 4.51 1.03 -2.63
CA MET A 127 5.47 0.13 -1.96
C MET A 127 6.88 0.12 -2.59
N GLN A 128 7.24 1.12 -3.40
CA GLN A 128 8.46 1.07 -4.20
C GLN A 128 9.71 1.08 -3.32
N TYR A 129 9.66 1.72 -2.15
CA TYR A 129 10.75 1.66 -1.18
C TYR A 129 10.92 0.25 -0.59
N GLN A 130 9.81 -0.41 -0.24
CA GLN A 130 9.79 -1.79 0.26
C GLN A 130 10.41 -2.79 -0.73
N ILE A 131 10.16 -2.56 -2.03
CA ILE A 131 10.62 -3.44 -3.10
C ILE A 131 12.10 -3.21 -3.40
N ARG A 132 12.51 -1.95 -3.59
CA ARG A 132 13.88 -1.59 -4.02
C ARG A 132 14.91 -1.72 -2.91
N ASP A 133 14.53 -1.41 -1.68
CA ASP A 133 15.41 -1.47 -0.50
C ASP A 133 14.65 -1.99 0.73
N PRO A 134 14.37 -3.31 0.77
CA PRO A 134 13.66 -3.92 1.89
C PRO A 134 14.41 -3.79 3.21
N LYS A 135 15.75 -3.66 3.18
CA LYS A 135 16.56 -3.47 4.38
C LYS A 135 16.40 -2.05 4.92
N GLY A 136 16.56 -1.03 4.07
CA GLY A 136 16.33 0.36 4.47
C GLY A 136 14.89 0.59 4.93
N PHE A 137 13.90 -0.03 4.27
CA PHE A 137 12.51 0.01 4.73
C PHE A 137 12.34 -0.59 6.14
N ALA A 138 12.99 -1.72 6.44
CA ALA A 138 12.96 -2.31 7.77
C ALA A 138 13.66 -1.45 8.83
N GLU A 139 14.78 -0.81 8.49
CA GLU A 139 15.49 0.13 9.36
C GLU A 139 14.62 1.36 9.65
N MET A 140 13.91 1.88 8.65
CA MET A 140 12.95 2.97 8.83
C MET A 140 11.80 2.58 9.76
N LEU A 141 11.23 1.38 9.62
CA LEU A 141 10.22 0.87 10.54
C LEU A 141 10.73 0.77 11.97
N ALA A 142 11.98 0.33 12.16
CA ALA A 142 12.59 0.25 13.49
C ALA A 142 12.68 1.64 14.14
N VAL A 143 13.13 2.66 13.41
CA VAL A 143 13.18 4.05 13.91
C VAL A 143 11.79 4.57 14.26
N VAL A 144 10.77 4.30 13.44
CA VAL A 144 9.39 4.71 13.72
C VAL A 144 8.87 4.06 15.00
N ILE A 145 9.16 2.77 15.21
CA ILE A 145 8.74 2.05 16.42
C ILE A 145 9.47 2.56 17.66
N GLU A 146 10.76 2.87 17.55
CA GLU A 146 11.58 3.30 18.69
C GLU A 146 11.35 4.76 19.08
N THR A 147 11.15 5.64 18.10
CA THR A 147 11.14 7.10 18.31
C THR A 147 9.77 7.72 18.13
N GLY A 148 8.83 7.02 17.49
CA GLY A 148 7.55 7.60 17.09
C GLY A 148 7.67 8.71 16.05
N ALA A 149 8.77 8.77 15.31
CA ALA A 149 9.02 9.75 14.25
C ALA A 149 9.63 9.10 13.01
N MET A 150 9.45 9.73 11.85
CA MET A 150 10.12 9.31 10.63
C MET A 150 11.62 9.64 10.70
N PRO A 151 12.52 8.72 10.31
CA PRO A 151 13.93 9.04 10.15
C PRO A 151 14.13 10.09 9.06
N GLU A 152 15.29 10.75 9.08
CA GLU A 152 15.73 11.54 7.94
C GLU A 152 15.99 10.63 6.74
N LEU A 153 15.17 10.80 5.70
CA LEU A 153 15.32 10.10 4.43
C LEU A 153 15.56 11.15 3.35
N PRO A 154 16.51 10.92 2.43
CA PRO A 154 16.87 11.91 1.40
C PRO A 154 15.74 12.20 0.41
N PHE A 155 14.71 11.35 0.39
CA PHE A 155 13.52 11.46 -0.46
C PHE A 155 12.24 11.77 0.34
N LEU A 156 12.34 12.10 1.64
CA LEU A 156 11.18 12.54 2.42
C LEU A 156 10.94 14.05 2.20
N LEU A 157 9.73 14.42 1.82
CA LEU A 157 9.36 15.83 1.67
C LEU A 157 9.23 16.53 3.04
N SER A 158 9.82 17.72 3.14
CA SER A 158 10.04 18.47 4.38
C SER A 158 8.79 19.06 5.04
N ASP A 159 7.67 19.19 4.32
CA ASP A 159 6.40 19.67 4.85
C ASP A 159 5.29 18.66 4.59
N THR A 160 5.09 17.77 5.55
CA THR A 160 4.08 16.70 5.48
C THR A 160 3.22 16.65 6.73
N LYS A 161 2.70 17.82 7.13
CA LYS A 161 1.45 17.86 7.89
C LYS A 161 0.24 17.76 6.98
#